data_AF-A0A2S4UW52-F1
#
_entry.id   AF-A0A2S4UW52-F1
#
_cell.length_a   1.000
_cell.length_b   1.000
_cell.length_c   1.000
_cell.angle_alpha   90.00
_cell.angle_beta   90.00
_cell.angle_gamma   90.00
#
_symmetry.space_group_name_H-M   'P 1'
#
loop_
_entity.id
_entity.type
_entity.pdbx_description
1 polymer ?
#
loop_
_entity_poly.entity_id
_entity_poly.type
_entity_poly.pdbx_seq_one_letter_code
_entity_poly.pdbx_strand_id
1 'polypeptide(L)'
;MSAFRQAQVYLSPIWNYDPNIFLNIPQMASENHCSNAGENQIFTQIDLRNCQTNLEDHQYIALKLIMKNKSTEHNQINNLWSHSDNNWIRNTGAPSNLQLKATHGFSRLGSILANDMGLGKTSSTLALILGIKLMARRFQMMNQDGQLVPSAATLVICSLATLSNWEDEIKIHFHDQALPYQKFHEQCRQKISREDLLSSLVVLTTYAMIGATGNPLNMNNTTIESLNIFWYRIVLDEAQ
;
A
#
# COMPACT_ATOMS: atom_id res chain seq x y z
N MET A 1 5.77 -22.02 -17.17
CA MET A 1 6.41 -23.34 -17.42
C MET A 1 7.59 -23.31 -18.40
N SER A 2 7.67 -22.34 -19.34
CA SER A 2 8.81 -22.25 -20.29
C SER A 2 10.15 -21.88 -19.63
N ALA A 3 10.13 -20.97 -18.65
CA ALA A 3 11.34 -20.51 -17.95
C ALA A 3 12.08 -21.63 -17.19
N PHE A 4 11.37 -22.47 -16.45
CA PHE A 4 11.95 -23.60 -15.71
C PHE A 4 12.56 -24.67 -16.65
N ARG A 5 11.94 -24.87 -17.82
CA ARG A 5 12.46 -25.78 -18.85
C ARG A 5 13.78 -25.29 -19.45
N GLN A 6 13.93 -23.97 -19.64
CA GLN A 6 15.18 -23.36 -20.09
C GLN A 6 16.30 -23.45 -19.05
N ALA A 7 15.96 -23.42 -17.76
CA ALA A 7 16.90 -23.58 -16.66
C ALA A 7 17.19 -25.05 -16.29
N GLN A 8 16.65 -26.02 -17.03
CA GLN A 8 16.72 -27.46 -16.71
C GLN A 8 16.21 -27.83 -15.30
N VAL A 9 15.32 -27.02 -14.73
CA VAL A 9 14.69 -27.29 -13.43
C VAL A 9 13.41 -28.08 -13.67
N TYR A 10 13.38 -29.31 -13.18
CA TYR A 10 12.20 -30.17 -13.22
C TYR A 10 11.38 -29.97 -11.94
N LEU A 11 10.22 -29.34 -12.08
CA LEU A 11 9.25 -29.27 -10.98
C LEU A 11 8.54 -30.62 -10.88
N SER A 12 8.77 -31.34 -9.79
CA SER A 12 8.01 -32.56 -9.46
C SER A 12 6.66 -32.15 -8.86
N PRO A 13 5.52 -32.59 -9.42
CA PRO A 13 4.24 -32.39 -8.75
C PRO A 13 4.25 -33.10 -7.40
N ILE A 14 3.64 -32.48 -6.39
CA ILE A 14 3.45 -33.11 -5.08
C ILE A 14 2.51 -34.28 -5.31
N TRP A 15 3.04 -35.50 -5.25
CA TRP A 15 2.34 -36.75 -5.59
C TRP A 15 1.05 -37.00 -4.77
N ASN A 16 0.93 -36.36 -3.60
CA ASN A 16 -0.25 -36.38 -2.75
C ASN A 16 -1.01 -35.03 -2.72
N TYR A 17 -0.91 -34.24 -3.79
CA TYR A 17 -1.69 -33.00 -3.88
C TYR A 17 -3.18 -33.33 -4.01
N ASP A 18 -3.93 -33.08 -2.94
CA ASP A 18 -5.40 -33.16 -2.93
C ASP A 18 -5.98 -31.73 -2.82
N PRO A 19 -6.58 -31.19 -3.91
CA PRO A 19 -7.17 -29.85 -3.89
C PRO A 19 -8.35 -29.73 -2.92
N ASN A 20 -8.96 -30.84 -2.49
CA ASN A 20 -10.05 -30.81 -1.51
C ASN A 20 -9.58 -30.34 -0.13
N ILE A 21 -8.31 -30.57 0.23
CA ILE A 21 -7.70 -30.03 1.47
C ILE A 21 -7.71 -28.49 1.45
N PHE A 22 -7.64 -27.90 0.27
CA PHE A 22 -7.64 -26.46 0.05
C PHE A 22 -9.01 -25.94 -0.40
N LEU A 23 -10.10 -26.64 -0.07
CA LEU A 23 -11.47 -26.23 -0.44
C LEU A 23 -11.67 -26.06 -1.96
N ASN A 24 -10.85 -26.73 -2.78
CA ASN A 24 -10.78 -26.56 -4.22
C ASN A 24 -10.48 -25.12 -4.67
N ILE A 25 -9.81 -24.34 -3.83
CA ILE A 25 -9.26 -23.03 -4.20
C ILE A 25 -8.20 -23.25 -5.29
N PRO A 26 -8.31 -22.61 -6.46
CA PRO A 26 -7.29 -22.69 -7.50
C PRO A 26 -5.95 -22.17 -6.97
N GLN A 27 -4.92 -23.02 -6.95
CA GLN A 27 -3.56 -22.65 -6.49
C GLN A 27 -2.73 -21.97 -7.59
N MET A 28 -3.23 -21.98 -8.83
CA MET A 28 -2.63 -21.33 -9.99
C MET A 28 -3.75 -20.66 -10.79
N ALA A 29 -3.62 -19.37 -11.06
CA ALA A 29 -4.48 -18.68 -12.02
C ALA A 29 -3.98 -19.00 -13.43
N SER A 30 -4.88 -19.18 -14.40
CA SER A 30 -4.44 -19.22 -15.80
C SER A 30 -3.92 -17.84 -16.19
N GLU A 31 -2.71 -17.76 -16.74
CA GLU A 31 -2.16 -16.53 -17.32
C GLU A 31 -2.94 -16.12 -18.58
N ASN A 32 -4.18 -15.68 -18.40
CA ASN A 32 -4.85 -14.87 -19.41
C ASN A 32 -4.37 -13.44 -19.18
N HIS A 33 -3.24 -13.10 -19.79
CA HIS A 33 -2.81 -11.71 -19.99
C HIS A 33 -3.88 -10.98 -20.83
N CYS A 34 -4.98 -10.59 -20.19
CA CYS A 34 -5.87 -9.60 -20.77
C CYS A 34 -5.14 -8.27 -20.67
N SER A 35 -4.36 -7.97 -21.70
CA SER A 35 -3.68 -6.70 -21.93
C SER A 35 -4.75 -5.65 -22.16
N ASN A 36 -5.41 -5.20 -21.10
CA ASN A 36 -6.39 -4.14 -21.20
C ASN A 36 -5.64 -2.85 -21.47
N ALA A 37 -5.89 -2.23 -22.62
CA ALA A 37 -5.25 -0.98 -23.07
C ALA A 37 -5.33 0.16 -22.04
N GLY A 38 -6.27 0.10 -21.07
CA GLY A 38 -6.37 1.02 -19.94
C GLY A 38 -5.31 0.84 -18.84
N GLU A 39 -4.74 -0.36 -18.66
CA GLU A 39 -3.71 -0.61 -17.63
C GLU A 39 -2.40 0.13 -17.94
N ASN A 40 -2.11 0.38 -19.23
CA ASN A 40 -0.92 1.10 -19.67
C ASN A 40 -0.98 2.61 -19.34
N GLN A 41 -2.16 3.24 -19.32
CA GLN A 41 -2.27 4.68 -19.03
C GLN A 41 -1.94 5.02 -17.57
N ILE A 42 -2.36 4.19 -16.62
CA ILE A 42 -2.06 4.41 -15.19
C ILE A 42 -0.56 4.28 -14.93
N PHE A 43 0.11 3.35 -15.63
CA PHE A 43 1.55 3.13 -15.47
C PHE A 43 2.41 4.26 -16.04
N THR A 44 1.94 4.96 -17.09
CA THR A 44 2.67 6.13 -17.64
C THR A 44 2.81 7.29 -16.65
N GLN A 45 2.06 7.28 -15.55
CA GLN A 45 2.11 8.33 -14.53
C GLN A 45 3.12 8.08 -13.41
N ILE A 46 3.72 6.89 -13.33
CA ILE A 46 4.67 6.54 -12.27
C ILE A 46 6.07 7.06 -12.64
N ASP A 47 6.49 8.15 -12.00
CA ASP A 47 7.84 8.70 -12.13
C ASP A 47 8.78 8.13 -11.06
N LEU A 48 9.59 7.13 -11.44
CA LEU A 48 10.60 6.50 -10.58
C LEU A 48 12.04 6.94 -10.89
N ARG A 49 12.24 8.00 -11.68
CA ARG A 49 13.59 8.43 -12.11
C ARG A 49 14.53 8.78 -10.96
N ASN A 50 13.97 9.11 -9.80
CA ASN A 50 14.75 9.46 -8.61
C ASN A 50 15.00 8.27 -7.67
N CYS A 51 14.60 7.05 -8.03
CA CYS A 51 15.06 5.84 -7.34
C CYS A 51 16.52 5.55 -7.76
N GLN A 52 17.38 5.25 -6.78
CA GLN A 52 18.77 4.81 -7.03
C GLN A 52 18.82 3.33 -7.41
N THR A 53 17.95 2.52 -6.81
CA THR A 53 17.87 1.09 -7.07
C THR A 53 16.70 0.74 -7.98
N ASN A 54 16.93 -0.23 -8.86
CA ASN A 54 15.86 -0.80 -9.66
C ASN A 54 14.92 -1.64 -8.79
N LEU A 55 13.63 -1.59 -9.11
CA LEU A 55 12.65 -2.48 -8.51
C LEU A 55 12.69 -3.84 -9.21
N GLU A 56 12.43 -4.89 -8.45
CA GLU A 56 12.23 -6.24 -8.97
C GLU A 56 10.85 -6.41 -9.61
N ASP A 57 10.68 -7.40 -10.47
CA ASP A 57 9.43 -7.64 -11.23
C ASP A 57 8.20 -7.79 -10.32
N HIS A 58 8.35 -8.51 -9.20
CA HIS A 58 7.26 -8.71 -8.24
C HIS A 58 6.86 -7.40 -7.54
N GLN A 59 7.80 -6.47 -7.35
CA GLN A 59 7.51 -5.16 -6.79
C GLN A 59 6.71 -4.32 -7.78
N TYR A 60 7.03 -4.36 -9.07
CA TYR A 60 6.22 -3.73 -10.11
C TYR A 60 4.80 -4.27 -10.16
N ILE A 61 4.61 -5.59 -9.99
CA ILE A 61 3.28 -6.20 -9.90
C ILE A 61 2.51 -5.65 -8.69
N ALA A 62 3.17 -5.54 -7.53
CA ALA A 62 2.56 -4.94 -6.35
C ALA A 62 2.13 -3.48 -6.58
N LEU A 63 2.96 -2.67 -7.26
CA LEU A 63 2.62 -1.29 -7.63
C LEU A 63 1.39 -1.24 -8.54
N LYS A 64 1.33 -2.11 -9.57
CA LYS A 64 0.18 -2.23 -10.48
C LYS A 64 -1.11 -2.54 -9.71
N LEU A 65 -1.03 -3.51 -8.81
CA LEU A 65 -2.17 -3.92 -7.98
C LEU A 65 -2.68 -2.78 -7.12
N ILE A 66 -1.79 -2.07 -6.42
CA ILE A 66 -2.19 -0.95 -5.56
C ILE A 66 -2.78 0.19 -6.38
N MET A 67 -2.25 0.44 -7.59
CA MET A 67 -2.77 1.48 -8.47
C MET A 67 -4.16 1.16 -9.01
N LYS A 68 -4.37 -0.09 -9.46
CA LYS A 68 -5.69 -0.59 -9.85
C LYS A 68 -6.69 -0.42 -8.71
N ASN A 69 -6.28 -0.78 -7.50
CA ASN A 69 -7.08 -0.66 -6.28
C ASN A 69 -7.32 0.78 -5.80
N LYS A 70 -6.76 1.79 -6.47
CA LYS A 70 -7.07 3.21 -6.22
C LYS A 70 -8.02 3.80 -7.26
N SER A 71 -8.28 3.09 -8.37
CA SER A 71 -9.21 3.54 -9.41
C SER A 71 -10.64 3.19 -9.02
N THR A 72 -11.50 4.21 -8.89
CA THR A 72 -12.94 4.05 -8.62
C THR A 72 -13.66 3.26 -9.71
N GLU A 73 -13.21 3.38 -10.96
CA GLU A 73 -13.79 2.68 -12.12
C GLU A 73 -13.55 1.15 -12.12
N HIS A 74 -12.46 0.68 -11.48
CA HIS A 74 -12.01 -0.72 -11.59
C HIS A 74 -12.32 -1.57 -10.35
N ASN A 75 -12.67 -0.94 -9.22
CA ASN A 75 -12.92 -1.59 -7.93
C ASN A 75 -14.39 -1.88 -7.66
N GLN A 76 -15.11 -2.41 -8.64
CA GLN A 76 -16.44 -2.93 -8.36
C GLN A 76 -16.30 -4.33 -7.77
N ILE A 77 -16.82 -4.53 -6.56
CA ILE A 77 -16.88 -5.84 -5.90
C ILE A 77 -17.55 -6.89 -6.80
N ASN A 78 -18.47 -6.45 -7.67
CA ASN A 78 -19.11 -7.27 -8.68
C ASN A 78 -18.12 -7.88 -9.69
N ASN A 79 -17.09 -7.13 -10.11
CA ASN A 79 -16.07 -7.63 -11.04
C ASN A 79 -15.19 -8.70 -10.38
N LEU A 80 -14.84 -8.51 -9.09
CA LEU A 80 -14.15 -9.53 -8.32
C LEU A 80 -15.04 -10.77 -8.16
N TRP A 81 -16.31 -10.57 -7.77
CA TRP A 81 -17.26 -11.64 -7.51
C TRP A 81 -17.60 -12.46 -8.75
N SER A 82 -17.66 -11.84 -9.93
CA SER A 82 -18.02 -12.51 -11.20
C SER A 82 -16.82 -13.08 -11.95
N HIS A 83 -15.58 -12.83 -11.52
CA HIS A 83 -14.38 -13.36 -12.17
C HIS A 83 -14.37 -14.89 -12.19
N SER A 84 -13.91 -15.48 -13.30
CA SER A 84 -13.86 -16.93 -13.51
C SER A 84 -13.05 -17.65 -12.43
N ASP A 85 -11.95 -17.04 -12.01
CA ASP A 85 -11.05 -17.63 -11.02
C ASP A 85 -11.67 -17.67 -9.62
N ASN A 86 -12.72 -16.89 -9.38
CA ASN A 86 -13.44 -16.82 -8.12
C ASN A 86 -14.72 -17.68 -8.12
N ASN A 87 -14.93 -18.51 -9.15
CA ASN A 87 -16.07 -19.43 -9.24
C ASN A 87 -16.16 -20.35 -8.01
N TRP A 88 -15.02 -20.74 -7.43
CA TRP A 88 -14.97 -21.58 -6.24
C TRP A 88 -15.70 -20.98 -5.04
N ILE A 89 -15.69 -19.65 -4.89
CA ILE A 89 -16.37 -18.95 -3.77
C ILE A 89 -17.89 -19.17 -3.86
N ARG A 90 -18.44 -19.16 -5.08
CA ARG A 90 -19.87 -19.38 -5.34
C ARG A 90 -20.27 -20.85 -5.20
N ASN A 91 -19.32 -21.75 -5.48
CA ASN A 91 -19.55 -23.20 -5.41
C ASN A 91 -19.43 -23.76 -3.99
N THR A 92 -18.70 -23.07 -3.10
CA THR A 92 -18.42 -23.54 -1.72
C THR A 92 -19.30 -22.87 -0.66
N GLY A 93 -19.84 -21.69 -0.92
CA GLY A 93 -20.70 -20.98 0.04
C GLY A 93 -22.18 -21.36 -0.06
N ALA A 94 -22.88 -21.30 1.08
CA ALA A 94 -24.34 -21.44 1.11
C ALA A 94 -25.01 -20.25 0.37
N PRO A 95 -25.97 -20.48 -0.55
CA PRO A 95 -26.58 -19.43 -1.37
C PRO A 95 -27.21 -18.28 -0.57
N SER A 96 -27.66 -18.57 0.66
CA SER A 96 -28.29 -17.61 1.57
C SER A 96 -27.31 -16.58 2.16
N ASN A 97 -26.02 -16.91 2.28
CA ASN A 97 -25.00 -16.04 2.88
C ASN A 97 -24.22 -15.20 1.87
N LEU A 98 -24.41 -15.44 0.57
CA LEU A 98 -23.64 -14.83 -0.52
C LEU A 98 -24.40 -13.72 -1.26
N GLN A 99 -25.53 -13.26 -0.72
CA GLN A 99 -26.23 -12.11 -1.32
C GLN A 99 -25.38 -10.84 -1.14
N LEU A 100 -24.85 -10.35 -2.26
CA LEU A 100 -24.24 -9.02 -2.33
C LEU A 100 -25.30 -7.98 -1.98
N LYS A 101 -25.32 -7.52 -0.73
CA LYS A 101 -26.06 -6.31 -0.37
C LYS A 101 -25.40 -5.16 -1.10
N ALA A 102 -26.20 -4.37 -1.84
CA ALA A 102 -25.71 -3.17 -2.50
C ALA A 102 -24.98 -2.30 -1.47
N THR A 103 -23.65 -2.25 -1.56
CA THR A 103 -22.85 -1.38 -0.72
C THR A 103 -23.09 0.04 -1.21
N HIS A 104 -23.94 0.79 -0.51
CA HIS A 104 -24.15 2.21 -0.78
C HIS A 104 -22.80 2.95 -0.76
N GLY A 105 -22.38 3.47 -1.91
CA GLY A 105 -21.56 4.68 -2.07
C GLY A 105 -20.10 4.70 -1.57
N PHE A 106 -19.64 3.75 -0.74
CA PHE A 106 -18.27 3.81 -0.23
C PHE A 106 -17.29 3.10 -1.16
N SER A 107 -16.64 3.86 -2.04
CA SER A 107 -15.41 3.41 -2.68
C SER A 107 -14.30 3.37 -1.62
N ARG A 108 -14.08 2.20 -1.01
CA ARG A 108 -12.96 1.99 -0.10
C ARG A 108 -11.70 1.83 -0.94
N LEU A 109 -10.92 2.90 -1.04
CA LEU A 109 -9.64 2.90 -1.75
C LEU A 109 -8.55 2.43 -0.78
N GLY A 110 -7.91 1.30 -1.07
CA GLY A 110 -6.92 0.70 -0.19
C GLY A 110 -6.37 -0.60 -0.75
N SER A 111 -5.30 -1.12 -0.16
CA SER A 111 -4.71 -2.39 -0.54
C SER A 111 -3.99 -3.00 0.65
N ILE A 112 -3.99 -4.33 0.72
CA ILE A 112 -3.21 -5.11 1.67
C ILE A 112 -2.05 -5.73 0.89
N LEU A 113 -0.82 -5.48 1.34
CA LEU A 113 0.38 -6.08 0.77
C LEU A 113 0.98 -7.07 1.78
N ALA A 114 0.53 -8.32 1.70
CA ALA A 114 0.91 -9.40 2.61
C ALA A 114 1.90 -10.37 1.95
N ASN A 115 3.01 -9.84 1.45
CA ASN A 115 4.11 -10.64 0.90
C ASN A 115 4.97 -11.20 2.04
N ASP A 116 5.68 -12.31 1.78
CA ASP A 116 6.69 -12.85 2.69
C ASP A 116 7.72 -11.79 3.12
N MET A 117 8.27 -11.98 4.32
CA MET A 117 9.35 -11.14 4.83
C MET A 117 10.55 -11.19 3.88
N GLY A 118 11.17 -10.03 3.63
CA GLY A 118 12.31 -9.91 2.72
C GLY A 118 11.97 -9.63 1.25
N LEU A 119 10.70 -9.69 0.83
CA LEU A 119 10.30 -9.37 -0.56
C LEU A 119 10.24 -7.86 -0.89
N GLY A 120 10.82 -7.00 -0.04
CA GLY A 120 10.93 -5.57 -0.31
C GLY A 120 9.60 -4.80 -0.30
N LYS A 121 8.70 -5.12 0.66
CA LYS A 121 7.42 -4.41 0.85
C LYS A 121 7.61 -2.91 1.14
N THR A 122 8.62 -2.59 1.95
CA THR A 122 9.00 -1.22 2.30
C THR A 122 9.42 -0.44 1.06
N SER A 123 10.41 -0.95 0.32
CA SER A 123 10.90 -0.36 -0.93
C SER A 123 9.77 -0.18 -1.97
N SER A 124 8.91 -1.20 -2.14
CA SER A 124 7.74 -1.11 -3.04
C SER A 124 6.78 0.03 -2.63
N THR A 125 6.57 0.19 -1.33
CA THR A 125 5.70 1.24 -0.78
C THR A 125 6.30 2.62 -0.99
N LEU A 126 7.60 2.79 -0.73
CA LEU A 126 8.31 4.05 -0.95
C LEU A 126 8.35 4.44 -2.44
N ALA A 127 8.61 3.47 -3.32
CA ALA A 127 8.55 3.69 -4.76
C ALA A 127 7.15 4.11 -5.22
N LEU A 128 6.10 3.51 -4.66
CA LEU A 128 4.73 3.95 -4.93
C LEU A 128 4.48 5.39 -4.43
N ILE A 129 5.02 5.79 -3.28
CA ILE A 129 4.89 7.16 -2.78
C ILE A 129 5.56 8.14 -3.75
N LEU A 130 6.78 7.84 -4.19
CA LEU A 130 7.50 8.66 -5.17
C LEU A 130 6.73 8.73 -6.49
N GLY A 131 6.33 7.59 -7.02
CA GLY A 131 5.69 7.46 -8.32
C GLY A 131 4.39 8.25 -8.45
N ILE A 132 3.65 8.45 -7.35
CA ILE A 132 2.40 9.21 -7.37
C ILE A 132 2.47 10.55 -6.62
N LYS A 133 3.68 11.06 -6.36
CA LYS A 133 3.90 12.33 -5.65
C LYS A 133 3.10 13.49 -6.25
N LEU A 134 2.95 13.55 -7.58
CA LEU A 134 2.20 14.62 -8.26
C LEU A 134 0.71 14.58 -7.93
N MET A 135 0.11 13.38 -7.86
CA MET A 135 -1.28 13.21 -7.44
C MET A 135 -1.47 13.64 -5.98
N ALA A 136 -0.53 13.28 -5.12
CA ALA A 136 -0.54 13.67 -3.71
C ALA A 136 -0.44 15.20 -3.53
N ARG A 137 0.41 15.87 -4.31
CA ARG A 137 0.52 17.34 -4.32
C ARG A 137 -0.74 18.02 -4.85
N ARG A 138 -1.38 17.45 -5.88
CA ARG A 138 -2.69 17.95 -6.36
C ARG A 138 -3.76 17.83 -5.28
N PHE A 139 -3.78 16.73 -4.52
CA PHE A 139 -4.67 16.57 -3.38
C PHE A 139 -4.43 17.63 -2.30
N GLN A 140 -3.16 17.91 -1.98
CA GLN A 140 -2.80 18.97 -1.03
C GLN A 140 -3.31 20.36 -1.45
N MET A 141 -3.34 20.64 -2.76
CA MET A 141 -3.85 21.90 -3.32
C MET A 141 -5.38 21.96 -3.40
N MET A 142 -6.10 20.85 -3.15
CA MET A 142 -7.56 20.91 -3.12
C MET A 142 -7.99 21.64 -1.86
N ASN A 143 -8.56 22.83 -2.03
CA ASN A 143 -9.19 23.56 -0.93
C ASN A 143 -10.38 22.75 -0.44
N GLN A 144 -10.25 22.19 0.76
CA GLN A 144 -11.39 21.73 1.53
C GLN A 144 -11.69 22.83 2.54
N ASP A 145 -12.91 23.37 2.53
CA ASP A 145 -13.45 24.27 3.57
C ASP A 145 -13.59 23.57 4.95
N GLY A 146 -12.83 22.51 5.18
CA GLY A 146 -12.88 21.64 6.34
C GLY A 146 -11.90 22.09 7.43
N GLN A 147 -12.14 21.57 8.64
CA GLN A 147 -11.33 21.81 9.83
C GLN A 147 -9.89 21.24 9.73
N LEU A 148 -9.64 20.34 8.77
CA LEU A 148 -8.36 19.65 8.57
C LEU A 148 -7.61 20.23 7.37
N VAL A 149 -6.28 20.31 7.48
CA VAL A 149 -5.41 20.80 6.39
C VAL A 149 -4.91 19.62 5.53
N PRO A 150 -5.22 19.59 4.23
CA PRO A 150 -4.73 18.55 3.32
C PRO A 150 -3.20 18.51 3.25
N SER A 151 -2.63 17.31 3.27
CA SER A 151 -1.19 17.08 3.09
C SER A 151 -0.93 16.06 2.00
N ALA A 152 0.14 16.29 1.21
CA ALA A 152 0.63 15.31 0.24
C ALA A 152 1.35 14.13 0.91
N ALA A 153 1.64 14.24 2.21
CA ALA A 153 2.39 13.25 2.94
C ALA A 153 1.63 11.92 3.07
N THR A 154 2.39 10.83 2.95
CA THR A 154 1.98 9.51 3.40
C THR A 154 2.43 9.33 4.84
N LEU A 155 1.48 9.12 5.74
CA LEU A 155 1.74 8.79 7.14
C LEU A 155 2.06 7.29 7.24
N VAL A 156 3.31 6.97 7.55
CA VAL A 156 3.74 5.59 7.81
C VAL A 156 3.77 5.36 9.31
N ILE A 157 2.91 4.46 9.76
CA ILE A 157 2.85 3.99 11.13
C ILE A 157 3.55 2.65 11.19
N CYS A 158 4.54 2.54 12.05
CA CYS A 158 5.33 1.34 12.21
C CYS A 158 5.67 1.06 13.67
N SER A 159 6.28 -0.08 13.93
CA SER A 159 6.86 -0.37 15.25
C SER A 159 8.08 0.52 15.50
N LEU A 160 8.44 0.75 16.76
CA LEU A 160 9.66 1.50 17.08
C LEU A 160 10.92 0.83 16.51
N ALA A 161 10.92 -0.50 16.45
CA ALA A 161 12.04 -1.30 15.94
C ALA A 161 12.23 -1.19 14.42
N THR A 162 11.16 -0.94 13.66
CA THR A 162 11.22 -0.83 12.20
C THR A 162 11.35 0.61 11.71
N LEU A 163 11.21 1.60 12.60
CA LEU A 163 11.23 3.01 12.22
C LEU A 163 12.55 3.45 11.60
N SER A 164 13.70 3.04 12.16
CA SER A 164 15.02 3.33 11.57
C SER A 164 15.19 2.66 10.21
N ASN A 165 14.64 1.45 10.04
CA ASN A 165 14.74 0.73 8.76
C ASN A 165 13.99 1.48 7.65
N TRP A 166 12.82 2.06 7.94
CA TRP A 166 12.12 2.94 6.99
C TRP A 166 12.95 4.17 6.62
N GLU A 167 13.61 4.77 7.60
CA GLU A 167 14.49 5.92 7.38
C GLU A 167 15.70 5.57 6.51
N ASP A 168 16.36 4.44 6.79
CA ASP A 168 17.54 3.98 6.05
C ASP A 168 17.17 3.57 4.62
N GLU A 169 16.03 2.90 4.41
CA GLU A 169 15.52 2.56 3.07
C GLU A 169 15.31 3.81 2.21
N ILE A 170 14.80 4.91 2.79
CA ILE A 170 14.66 6.19 2.07
C ILE A 170 16.05 6.72 1.65
N LYS A 171 17.03 6.69 2.54
CA LYS A 171 18.38 7.21 2.29
C LYS A 171 19.18 6.38 1.28
N ILE A 172 19.01 5.05 1.31
CA ILE A 172 19.75 4.12 0.46
C ILE A 172 19.17 4.07 -0.95
N HIS A 173 17.84 4.03 -1.08
CA HIS A 173 17.19 3.69 -2.35
C HIS A 173 16.74 4.91 -3.16
N PHE A 174 16.85 6.13 -2.64
CA PHE A 174 16.36 7.34 -3.28
C PHE A 174 17.41 8.44 -3.28
N HIS A 175 17.44 9.27 -4.33
CA HIS A 175 18.32 10.44 -4.37
C HIS A 175 17.93 11.45 -3.29
N ASP A 176 18.90 12.27 -2.87
CA ASP A 176 18.64 13.35 -1.92
C ASP A 176 17.45 14.20 -2.38
N GLN A 177 16.56 14.52 -1.42
CA GLN A 177 15.33 15.30 -1.64
C GLN A 177 14.29 14.67 -2.58
N ALA A 178 14.49 13.44 -3.08
CA ALA A 178 13.49 12.75 -3.89
C ALA A 178 12.22 12.42 -3.09
N LEU A 179 12.40 12.01 -1.84
CA LEU A 179 11.35 11.73 -0.86
C LEU A 179 11.63 12.53 0.42
N PRO A 180 11.26 13.83 0.47
CA PRO A 180 11.39 14.59 1.71
C PRO A 180 10.55 13.92 2.79
N TYR A 181 11.17 13.63 3.92
CA TYR A 181 10.54 12.90 5.01
C TYR A 181 10.79 13.56 6.37
N GLN A 182 9.88 13.31 7.31
CA GLN A 182 10.01 13.72 8.71
C GLN A 182 9.77 12.54 9.65
N LYS A 183 10.51 12.52 10.74
CA LYS A 183 10.39 11.50 11.80
C LYS A 183 9.65 12.07 13.00
N PHE A 184 8.35 11.82 13.08
CA PHE A 184 7.51 12.25 14.19
C PHE A 184 7.53 11.19 15.31
N HIS A 185 8.52 11.29 16.20
CA HIS A 185 8.67 10.40 17.35
C HIS A 185 9.12 11.18 18.60
N GLU A 186 9.02 10.58 19.78
CA GLU A 186 9.04 11.28 21.07
C GLU A 186 10.21 12.26 21.27
N GLN A 187 11.41 11.87 20.86
CA GLN A 187 12.63 12.67 21.02
C GLN A 187 12.76 13.81 20.01
N CYS A 188 12.07 13.72 18.87
CA CYS A 188 12.19 14.66 17.76
C CYS A 188 10.95 15.54 17.56
N ARG A 189 9.79 15.14 18.08
CA ARG A 189 8.50 15.80 17.81
C ARG A 189 8.45 17.28 18.20
N GLN A 190 9.13 17.68 19.27
CA GLN A 190 9.12 19.08 19.75
C GLN A 190 9.89 20.03 18.82
N LYS A 191 10.75 19.49 17.95
CA LYS A 191 11.54 20.27 17.00
C LYS A 191 10.90 20.35 15.62
N ILE A 192 9.82 19.61 15.38
CA ILE A 192 9.18 19.49 14.08
C ILE A 192 7.96 20.39 14.06
N SER A 193 7.96 21.38 13.19
CA SER A 193 6.82 22.27 12.99
C SER A 193 5.72 21.58 12.17
N ARG A 194 4.51 22.13 12.21
CA ARG A 194 3.42 21.64 11.35
C ARG A 194 3.76 21.82 9.88
N GLU A 195 4.44 22.91 9.56
CA GLU A 195 4.88 23.28 8.21
C GLU A 195 5.88 22.25 7.66
N ASP A 196 6.79 21.74 8.50
CA ASP A 196 7.71 20.67 8.12
C ASP A 196 6.95 19.41 7.69
N LEU A 197 5.91 19.03 8.42
CA LEU A 197 5.07 17.88 8.10
C LEU A 197 4.26 18.08 6.81
N LEU A 198 3.75 19.30 6.59
CA LEU A 198 3.00 19.64 5.37
C LEU A 198 3.91 19.72 4.12
N SER A 199 5.18 20.05 4.29
CA SER A 199 6.14 20.10 3.19
C SER A 199 6.64 18.71 2.75
N SER A 200 6.49 17.70 3.61
CA SER A 200 7.01 16.35 3.42
C SER A 200 6.14 15.47 2.50
N LEU A 201 6.74 14.43 1.93
CA LEU A 201 6.04 13.34 1.23
C LEU A 201 5.87 12.09 2.10
N VAL A 202 6.71 11.92 3.12
CA VAL A 202 6.65 10.80 4.07
C VAL A 202 6.72 11.34 5.49
N VAL A 203 5.83 10.88 6.37
CA VAL A 203 5.94 11.11 7.81
C VAL A 203 6.01 9.76 8.50
N LEU A 204 7.14 9.47 9.12
CA LEU A 204 7.37 8.24 9.89
C LEU A 204 6.94 8.47 11.32
N THR A 205 6.10 7.59 11.84
CA THR A 205 5.63 7.64 13.23
C THR A 205 5.46 6.23 13.79
N THR A 206 5.31 6.15 15.11
CA THR A 206 5.04 4.89 15.81
C THR A 206 3.58 4.79 16.24
N TYR A 207 3.07 3.57 16.43
CA TYR A 207 1.71 3.34 16.96
C TYR A 207 1.42 4.13 18.25
N ALA A 208 2.41 4.28 19.14
CA ALA A 208 2.29 5.05 20.38
C ALA A 208 1.95 6.54 20.20
N MET A 209 2.14 7.11 18.99
CA MET A 209 1.96 8.53 18.70
C MET A 209 0.59 8.89 18.08
N ILE A 210 -0.26 7.88 17.79
CA ILE A 210 -1.51 8.08 17.04
C ILE A 210 -2.62 8.64 17.93
N GLY A 211 -2.84 8.07 19.11
CA GLY A 211 -4.02 8.38 19.92
C GLY A 211 -3.92 9.66 20.75
N ALA A 212 -5.08 10.20 21.14
CA ALA A 212 -5.26 11.38 22.02
C ALA A 212 -4.48 11.33 23.35
N THR A 213 -4.08 10.15 23.79
CA THR A 213 -3.23 9.92 24.97
C THR A 213 -1.85 9.46 24.53
N GLY A 214 -1.11 10.30 23.79
CA GLY A 214 0.29 10.02 23.48
C GLY A 214 1.06 9.82 24.79
N ASN A 215 1.29 8.56 25.17
CA ASN A 215 1.80 8.11 26.46
C ASN A 215 1.16 8.83 27.69
N PRO A 216 0.27 8.19 28.48
CA PRO A 216 -0.48 8.85 29.58
C PRO A 216 0.41 9.51 30.66
N LEU A 217 1.72 9.25 30.64
CA LEU A 217 2.71 9.93 31.48
C LEU A 217 2.97 11.40 31.08
N ASN A 218 2.57 11.86 29.89
CA ASN A 218 2.89 13.19 29.39
C ASN A 218 1.72 13.86 28.63
N MET A 219 0.71 14.34 29.37
CA MET A 219 -0.52 14.97 28.84
C MET A 219 -0.33 16.24 27.98
N ASN A 220 0.88 16.81 27.89
CA ASN A 220 1.14 18.06 27.16
C ASN A 220 1.81 17.86 25.79
N ASN A 221 1.83 16.63 25.28
CA ASN A 221 2.55 16.31 24.04
C ASN A 221 1.66 16.35 22.80
N THR A 222 2.17 16.97 21.73
CA THR A 222 1.58 16.92 20.40
C THR A 222 1.51 15.48 19.89
N THR A 223 0.31 15.02 19.54
CA THR A 223 0.03 13.72 18.92
C THR A 223 -0.29 13.89 17.44
N ILE A 224 -0.30 12.80 16.66
CA ILE A 224 -0.70 12.86 15.24
C ILE A 224 -2.12 13.42 15.09
N GLU A 225 -3.05 13.02 15.96
CA GLU A 225 -4.44 13.52 15.97
C GLU A 225 -4.51 15.04 16.23
N SER A 226 -3.66 15.57 17.12
CA SER A 226 -3.68 17.00 17.47
C SER A 226 -3.21 17.94 16.35
N LEU A 227 -2.60 17.41 15.28
CA LEU A 227 -2.03 18.21 14.18
C LEU A 227 -3.08 18.72 13.19
N ASN A 228 -4.30 18.17 13.23
CA ASN A 228 -5.39 18.51 12.27
C ASN A 228 -4.91 18.45 10.81
N ILE A 229 -4.16 17.40 10.46
CA ILE A 229 -3.66 17.15 9.11
C ILE A 229 -4.51 16.06 8.47
N PHE A 230 -4.97 16.31 7.25
CA PHE A 230 -5.62 15.31 6.41
C PHE A 230 -4.58 14.67 5.49
N TRP A 231 -4.11 13.49 5.89
CA TRP A 231 -3.08 12.74 5.17
C TRP A 231 -3.59 12.18 3.85
N TYR A 232 -2.80 12.30 2.78
CA TYR A 232 -3.13 11.70 1.48
C TYR A 232 -3.25 10.18 1.54
N ARG A 233 -2.42 9.55 2.38
CA ARG A 233 -2.39 8.10 2.57
C ARG A 233 -1.89 7.75 3.97
N ILE A 234 -2.41 6.67 4.51
CA ILE A 234 -1.90 6.03 5.72
C ILE A 234 -1.37 4.63 5.33
N VAL A 235 -0.19 4.29 5.83
CA VAL A 235 0.43 2.96 5.71
C VAL A 235 0.63 2.42 7.11
N LEU A 236 0.13 1.20 7.35
CA LEU A 236 0.33 0.47 8.58
C LEU A 236 1.34 -0.66 8.31
N ASP A 237 2.49 -0.60 8.95
CA ASP A 237 3.56 -1.60 8.84
C ASP A 237 3.41 -2.65 9.93
N GLU A 238 3.50 -3.94 9.56
CA GLU A 238 3.31 -5.08 10.46
C GLU A 238 2.00 -5.03 11.28
N ALA A 239 0.89 -4.67 10.61
CA ALA A 239 -0.45 -4.68 11.20
C ALA A 239 -0.98 -6.11 11.34
N GLN A 240 -0.70 -6.74 12.48
CA GLN A 240 -1.15 -8.07 12.88
C GLN A 240 -2.29 -8.01 13.89
#